data_AF-A0A522P1W2-F1
#
_entry.id   AF-A0A522P1W2-F1
#
_cell.length_a   1.000
_cell.length_b   1.000
_cell.length_c   1.000
_cell.angle_alpha   90.00
_cell.angle_beta   90.00
_cell.angle_gamma   90.00
#
_symmetry.space_group_name_H-M   'P 1'
#
loop_
_entity.id
_entity.type
_entity.pdbx_description
1 polymer ?
#
loop_
_entity_poly.entity_id
_entity_poly.type
_entity_poly.pdbx_seq_one_letter_code
_entity_poly.pdbx_strand_id
1 'polypeptide(L)'
;MRLGHERLLLVFRRLRNTLAESVLHRTERLEVCDTAAPLSIRFECGVDEFRGVTASQLRALDQVGVVAEQDGIDHTASLRKRAPVADRTDTSTVSEVTAPTPHISKARRAAVIFHPGKDNVKGLKAAVKASARSGGWTSTLWLETTSEDPGSGMAAQALAAGVDLVLASGGDGTVRAVAHALRGSGVALGIIPGGTGNLLARNLGLPLSSTPDAVAIAFSGDDRTIDAGVAELTRADGTQSEAGFVVMAGLGLDAALIANTNSALKQRVGWLAYVESGMRSLPGAEKIHIRYRIDGQSERSAHVGMILTGNCGVLPGNIELMPGARLDDGELDIAVLQPRNLFGWLRIWRKVSWEDRVLRRSALGRRIVRYTGSDTSTMLTYLRGGGVTIRVEDPQEVELDGDGFGAVTSIRLWADAGALVVKVPR
;
A
#
# COMPACT_ATOMS: atom_id res chain seq x y z
N MET A 1 23.01 -29.62 -24.51
CA MET A 1 23.92 -30.59 -25.17
C MET A 1 23.20 -31.92 -25.35
N ARG A 2 23.45 -32.66 -26.44
CA ARG A 2 22.76 -33.92 -26.76
C ARG A 2 22.88 -34.93 -25.62
N LEU A 3 21.76 -35.25 -24.99
CA LEU A 3 21.56 -36.46 -24.19
C LEU A 3 20.15 -36.98 -24.52
N GLY A 4 20.10 -38.21 -25.03
CA GLY A 4 18.86 -38.88 -25.42
C GLY A 4 18.04 -39.28 -24.20
N HIS A 5 16.71 -39.24 -24.35
CA HIS A 5 15.72 -39.80 -23.43
C HIS A 5 15.89 -39.49 -21.92
N GLU A 6 16.38 -38.30 -21.55
CA GLU A 6 16.36 -37.85 -20.15
C GLU A 6 15.14 -36.96 -19.87
N ARG A 7 14.43 -37.28 -18.78
CA ARG A 7 13.35 -36.46 -18.23
C ARG A 7 13.96 -35.26 -17.51
N LEU A 8 13.82 -34.08 -18.09
CA LEU A 8 14.25 -32.83 -17.46
C LEU A 8 13.14 -32.31 -16.52
N LEU A 9 13.44 -32.17 -15.22
CA LEU A 9 12.55 -31.53 -14.26
C LEU A 9 12.79 -30.01 -14.30
N LEU A 10 11.82 -29.25 -14.80
CA LEU A 10 11.85 -27.79 -14.82
C LEU A 10 10.88 -27.25 -13.78
N VAL A 11 11.42 -26.60 -12.74
CA VAL A 11 10.63 -26.00 -11.66
C VAL A 11 10.59 -24.48 -11.85
N PHE A 12 9.40 -23.93 -12.12
CA PHE A 12 9.18 -22.49 -12.29
C PHE A 12 8.75 -21.84 -10.97
N ARG A 13 9.38 -20.73 -10.58
CA ARG A 13 9.12 -20.08 -9.27
C ARG A 13 8.53 -18.68 -9.34
N ARG A 14 7.71 -18.37 -10.36
CA ARG A 14 6.69 -17.28 -10.39
C ARG A 14 6.09 -17.15 -11.79
N LEU A 15 4.82 -17.47 -11.94
CA LEU A 15 4.01 -16.97 -13.06
C LEU A 15 2.82 -16.23 -12.46
N ARG A 16 2.60 -14.98 -12.87
CA ARG A 16 1.31 -14.31 -12.63
C ARG A 16 0.23 -15.16 -13.33
N ASN A 17 -0.90 -15.40 -12.66
CA ASN A 17 -1.88 -16.44 -12.98
C ASN A 17 -2.32 -16.58 -14.46
N THR A 18 -2.24 -15.54 -15.30
CA THR A 18 -2.63 -15.64 -16.73
C THR A 18 -1.50 -15.99 -17.70
N LEU A 19 -0.23 -15.68 -17.37
CA LEU A 19 0.93 -16.07 -18.20
C LEU A 19 1.38 -17.50 -17.90
N ALA A 20 1.04 -18.01 -16.70
CA ALA A 20 1.33 -19.38 -16.29
C ALA A 20 0.64 -20.39 -17.20
N GLU A 21 -0.66 -20.25 -17.35
CA GLU A 21 -1.47 -21.19 -18.13
C GLU A 21 -1.14 -21.10 -19.63
N SER A 22 -0.78 -19.92 -20.15
CA SER A 22 -0.42 -19.77 -21.56
C SER A 22 0.93 -20.41 -21.92
N VAL A 23 1.90 -20.37 -20.99
CA VAL A 23 3.25 -20.95 -21.17
C VAL A 23 3.28 -22.44 -20.83
N LEU A 24 2.49 -22.89 -19.84
CA LEU A 24 2.50 -24.28 -19.37
C LEU A 24 1.65 -25.24 -20.23
N HIS A 25 0.70 -24.74 -21.02
CA HIS A 25 -0.15 -25.60 -21.89
C HIS A 25 0.24 -25.61 -23.36
N ARG A 26 1.27 -24.87 -23.77
CA ARG A 26 1.79 -24.90 -25.15
C ARG A 26 3.15 -25.57 -25.21
N THR A 27 3.35 -26.39 -26.23
CA THR A 27 4.68 -26.90 -26.59
C THR A 27 5.48 -25.74 -27.17
N GLU A 28 6.25 -25.04 -26.36
CA GLU A 28 7.14 -23.98 -26.87
C GLU A 28 8.56 -24.52 -27.12
N ARG A 29 9.18 -23.97 -28.17
CA ARG A 29 10.57 -24.22 -28.53
C ARG A 29 11.43 -23.23 -27.75
N LEU A 30 12.23 -23.73 -26.81
CA LEU A 30 13.22 -22.93 -26.10
C LEU A 30 14.56 -23.03 -26.84
N GLU A 31 15.09 -21.89 -27.28
CA GLU A 31 16.45 -21.78 -27.79
C GLU A 31 17.40 -21.59 -26.61
N VAL A 32 18.27 -22.57 -26.42
CA VAL A 32 19.37 -22.52 -25.45
C VAL A 32 20.55 -21.90 -26.17
N CYS A 33 21.00 -20.72 -25.72
CA CYS A 33 22.24 -20.13 -26.22
C CYS A 33 23.37 -21.18 -26.11
N ASP A 34 24.10 -21.35 -27.21
CA ASP A 34 25.17 -22.33 -27.46
C ASP A 34 24.79 -23.71 -28.05
N THR A 35 23.55 -23.92 -28.49
CA THR A 35 23.25 -25.02 -29.45
C THR A 35 22.26 -24.60 -30.53
N ALA A 36 22.62 -24.78 -31.81
CA ALA A 36 21.88 -24.32 -32.99
C ALA A 36 20.58 -25.11 -33.31
N ALA A 37 20.03 -25.88 -32.39
CA ALA A 37 18.78 -26.64 -32.62
C ALA A 37 17.79 -26.41 -31.46
N PRO A 38 16.57 -25.90 -31.75
CA PRO A 38 15.57 -25.65 -30.72
C PRO A 38 15.03 -26.96 -30.12
N LEU A 39 14.93 -27.01 -28.79
CA LEU A 39 14.37 -28.15 -28.04
C LEU A 39 12.85 -27.95 -27.84
N SER A 40 12.07 -29.01 -28.04
CA SER A 40 10.62 -28.99 -27.78
C SER A 40 10.36 -29.57 -26.39
N ILE A 41 9.77 -28.78 -25.50
CA ILE A 41 9.49 -29.19 -24.11
C ILE A 41 7.98 -29.34 -23.95
N ARG A 42 7.54 -30.41 -23.28
CA ARG A 42 6.13 -30.65 -22.93
C ARG A 42 6.01 -30.68 -21.42
N PHE A 43 5.14 -29.85 -20.87
CA PHE A 43 4.82 -29.84 -19.45
C PHE A 43 3.92 -31.04 -19.11
N GLU A 44 4.25 -31.77 -18.04
CA GLU A 44 3.43 -32.89 -17.56
C GLU A 44 2.65 -32.54 -16.27
N CYS A 45 3.30 -31.98 -15.23
CA CYS A 45 2.65 -31.56 -13.97
C CYS A 45 3.57 -30.70 -13.08
N GLY A 46 3.00 -30.05 -12.05
CA GLY A 46 3.75 -29.46 -10.93
C GLY A 46 3.82 -30.43 -9.74
N VAL A 47 4.97 -30.51 -9.06
CA VAL A 47 5.20 -31.45 -7.96
C VAL A 47 5.94 -30.79 -6.80
N ASP A 48 5.43 -30.96 -5.57
CA ASP A 48 6.09 -30.54 -4.32
C ASP A 48 7.17 -31.55 -3.87
N GLU A 49 7.00 -32.81 -4.29
CA GLU A 49 7.87 -33.93 -3.98
C GLU A 49 7.96 -34.86 -5.19
N PHE A 50 9.17 -35.28 -5.58
CA PHE A 50 9.38 -36.20 -6.71
C PHE A 50 10.02 -37.49 -6.20
N ARG A 51 9.29 -38.61 -6.31
CA ARG A 51 9.73 -39.94 -5.86
C ARG A 51 10.18 -39.99 -4.39
N GLY A 52 9.47 -39.28 -3.51
CA GLY A 52 9.78 -39.25 -2.07
C GLY A 52 10.98 -38.38 -1.71
N VAL A 53 11.47 -37.58 -2.65
CA VAL A 53 12.55 -36.62 -2.46
C VAL A 53 11.96 -35.22 -2.57
N THR A 54 12.11 -34.47 -1.49
CA THR A 54 11.62 -33.09 -1.40
C THR A 54 12.43 -32.16 -2.31
N ALA A 55 11.83 -31.07 -2.78
CA ALA A 55 12.50 -30.12 -3.66
C ALA A 55 13.82 -29.56 -3.10
N SER A 56 13.97 -29.49 -1.78
CA SER A 56 15.20 -29.08 -1.10
C SER A 56 16.33 -30.12 -1.17
N GLN A 57 16.00 -31.41 -1.19
CA GLN A 57 16.97 -32.52 -1.29
C GLN A 57 17.52 -32.72 -2.70
N LEU A 58 16.79 -32.28 -3.74
CA LEU A 58 17.27 -32.28 -5.12
C LEU A 58 18.43 -31.29 -5.37
N ARG A 59 18.72 -30.38 -4.42
CA ARG A 59 19.84 -29.41 -4.48
C ARG A 59 21.24 -30.05 -4.48
N ALA A 60 21.40 -31.29 -3.99
CA ALA A 60 22.71 -31.92 -3.78
C ALA A 60 23.20 -32.76 -4.97
N LEU A 61 22.46 -32.76 -6.09
CA LEU A 61 22.84 -33.51 -7.29
C LEU A 61 23.50 -32.54 -8.27
N ASP A 62 24.82 -32.68 -8.45
CA ASP A 62 25.67 -31.88 -9.36
C ASP A 62 25.24 -31.88 -10.84
N GLN A 63 24.19 -32.63 -11.19
CA GLN A 63 23.63 -32.71 -12.55
C GLN A 63 22.35 -31.88 -12.74
N VAL A 64 21.86 -31.18 -11.69
CA VAL A 64 20.66 -30.33 -11.77
C VAL A 64 21.06 -28.87 -11.59
N GLY A 65 21.02 -28.08 -12.67
CA GLY A 65 21.25 -26.64 -12.61
C GLY A 65 20.09 -25.92 -11.91
N VAL A 66 20.33 -25.38 -10.71
CA VAL A 66 19.39 -24.53 -9.98
C VAL A 66 19.57 -23.07 -10.43
N VAL A 67 18.53 -22.45 -10.98
CA VAL A 67 18.63 -21.13 -11.63
C VAL A 67 18.29 -19.95 -10.70
N ALA A 68 17.73 -20.16 -9.50
CA ALA A 68 17.58 -19.09 -8.49
C ALA A 68 17.23 -19.59 -7.07
N GLU A 69 17.69 -18.86 -6.03
CA GLU A 69 17.46 -19.11 -4.59
C GLU A 69 16.65 -17.99 -3.91
N GLN A 70 15.92 -18.30 -2.83
CA GLN A 70 15.59 -17.31 -1.80
C GLN A 70 15.37 -17.99 -0.43
N ASP A 71 16.02 -17.45 0.60
CA ASP A 71 15.88 -17.79 2.01
C ASP A 71 14.64 -17.17 2.67
N GLY A 72 14.14 -17.85 3.70
CA GLY A 72 13.18 -17.28 4.65
C GLY A 72 11.80 -17.92 4.68
N ILE A 73 11.71 -19.25 4.75
CA ILE A 73 10.47 -19.91 5.16
C ILE A 73 10.77 -20.93 6.26
N ASP A 74 10.36 -20.60 7.49
CA ASP A 74 10.30 -21.56 8.59
C ASP A 74 8.90 -22.20 8.60
N HIS A 75 8.86 -23.50 8.33
CA HIS A 75 7.69 -24.34 8.47
C HIS A 75 7.95 -25.30 9.63
N THR A 76 7.63 -24.88 10.86
CA THR A 76 7.80 -25.71 12.05
C THR A 76 6.93 -26.97 11.96
N ALA A 77 7.54 -28.14 11.76
CA ALA A 77 7.01 -29.42 12.22
C ALA A 77 8.12 -30.49 12.37
N SER A 78 8.27 -30.97 13.61
CA SER A 78 8.57 -32.37 13.95
C SER A 78 10.02 -32.86 13.94
N LEU A 79 10.72 -32.77 15.09
CA LEU A 79 11.55 -33.88 15.58
C LEU A 79 11.53 -33.92 17.12
N ARG A 80 10.64 -34.76 17.68
CA ARG A 80 10.83 -35.29 19.04
C ARG A 80 12.07 -36.18 19.03
N LYS A 81 13.07 -35.85 19.85
CA LYS A 81 14.18 -36.76 20.15
C LYS A 81 13.88 -37.47 21.47
N ARG A 82 13.63 -38.79 21.40
CA ARG A 82 13.63 -39.67 22.57
C ARG A 82 15.11 -39.97 22.89
N ALA A 83 15.62 -39.45 24.01
CA ALA A 83 16.94 -39.79 24.52
C ALA A 83 16.82 -40.83 25.66
N PRO A 84 17.84 -41.67 25.88
CA PRO A 84 17.72 -42.92 26.64
C PRO A 84 17.63 -42.69 28.14
N VAL A 85 16.98 -43.67 28.79
CA VAL A 85 16.91 -43.84 30.25
C VAL A 85 18.32 -44.05 30.80
N ALA A 86 18.73 -43.23 31.76
CA ALA A 86 19.72 -43.60 32.75
C ALA A 86 19.40 -42.89 34.08
N ASP A 87 19.43 -43.73 35.10
CA ASP A 87 19.13 -43.56 36.51
C ASP A 87 20.09 -42.59 37.21
N ARG A 88 19.55 -41.67 38.04
CA ARG A 88 19.93 -41.48 39.45
C ARG A 88 19.28 -40.24 40.08
N THR A 89 18.56 -40.54 41.16
CA THR A 89 18.33 -39.78 42.39
C THR A 89 19.11 -38.48 42.58
N ASP A 90 18.43 -37.36 42.83
CA ASP A 90 18.39 -36.83 44.21
C ASP A 90 17.33 -35.74 44.43
N THR A 91 16.85 -35.71 45.67
CA THR A 91 15.79 -34.91 46.30
C THR A 91 15.93 -33.39 46.18
N SER A 92 14.82 -32.69 45.89
CA SER A 92 14.55 -31.34 46.45
C SER A 92 13.07 -30.93 46.34
N THR A 93 12.44 -30.82 47.51
CA THR A 93 11.40 -29.87 47.97
C THR A 93 10.34 -29.34 46.98
N VAL A 94 9.09 -29.74 47.26
CA VAL A 94 7.85 -29.29 46.62
C VAL A 94 7.52 -27.85 47.02
N SER A 95 7.45 -26.95 46.03
CA SER A 95 6.75 -25.67 46.14
C SER A 95 5.45 -25.76 45.33
N GLU A 96 4.35 -25.44 46.00
CA GLU A 96 2.98 -25.52 45.50
C GLU A 96 2.76 -24.51 44.35
N VAL A 97 2.54 -25.03 43.14
CA VAL A 97 2.23 -24.23 41.94
C VAL A 97 0.73 -24.00 41.91
N THR A 98 0.30 -22.80 42.30
CA THR A 98 -1.07 -22.33 42.12
C THR A 98 -1.36 -22.23 40.62
N ALA A 99 -2.35 -22.97 40.14
CA ALA A 99 -2.76 -22.95 38.73
C ALA A 99 -3.18 -21.53 38.32
N PRO A 100 -2.75 -21.02 37.15
CA PRO A 100 -3.22 -19.73 36.66
C PRO A 100 -4.72 -19.82 36.37
N THR A 101 -5.49 -18.93 37.00
CA THR A 101 -6.90 -18.69 36.71
C THR A 101 -7.06 -18.43 35.21
N PRO A 102 -7.96 -19.13 34.48
CA PRO A 102 -8.15 -18.86 33.07
C PRO A 102 -8.67 -17.43 32.89
N HIS A 103 -7.85 -16.57 32.30
CA HIS A 103 -8.32 -15.30 31.75
C HIS A 103 -9.34 -15.63 30.68
N ILE A 104 -10.64 -15.43 30.97
CA ILE A 104 -11.68 -15.46 29.96
C ILE A 104 -11.33 -14.36 28.96
N SER A 105 -10.78 -14.72 27.80
CA SER A 105 -10.43 -13.76 26.76
C SER A 105 -11.70 -12.99 26.37
N LYS A 106 -11.67 -11.66 26.50
CA LYS A 106 -12.79 -10.79 26.09
C LYS A 106 -13.22 -11.20 24.67
N ALA A 107 -14.50 -11.48 24.51
CA ALA A 107 -15.10 -11.85 23.23
C ALA A 107 -14.87 -10.72 22.21
N ARG A 108 -14.09 -11.00 21.15
CA ARG A 108 -13.72 -9.99 20.15
C ARG A 108 -14.87 -9.71 19.22
N ARG A 109 -15.07 -8.43 18.86
CA ARG A 109 -16.18 -7.99 18.00
C ARG A 109 -15.65 -7.19 16.82
N ALA A 110 -16.18 -7.47 15.63
CA ALA A 110 -15.81 -6.75 14.42
C ALA A 110 -16.97 -5.88 13.92
N ALA A 111 -16.67 -4.83 13.16
CA ALA A 111 -17.62 -4.16 12.28
C ALA A 111 -17.14 -4.21 10.83
N VAL A 112 -18.07 -4.29 9.89
CA VAL A 112 -17.80 -4.17 8.46
C VAL A 112 -18.58 -2.97 7.93
N ILE A 113 -17.84 -1.98 7.45
CA ILE A 113 -18.37 -0.78 6.81
C ILE A 113 -18.25 -0.97 5.30
N PHE A 114 -19.36 -0.98 4.58
CA PHE A 114 -19.37 -1.31 3.16
C PHE A 114 -20.42 -0.51 2.39
N HIS A 115 -20.18 -0.31 1.09
CA HIS A 115 -21.17 0.30 0.22
C HIS A 115 -22.13 -0.76 -0.36
N PRO A 116 -23.46 -0.61 -0.22
CA PRO A 116 -24.42 -1.63 -0.62
C PRO A 116 -24.47 -1.86 -2.13
N GLY A 117 -24.12 -0.85 -2.93
CA GLY A 117 -24.10 -0.92 -4.40
C GLY A 117 -22.90 -1.67 -5.02
N LYS A 118 -22.03 -2.32 -4.23
CA LYS A 118 -20.88 -3.07 -4.76
C LYS A 118 -21.22 -4.52 -5.14
N ASP A 119 -20.60 -4.99 -6.22
CA ASP A 119 -20.96 -6.22 -6.93
C ASP A 119 -20.80 -7.54 -6.15
N ASN A 120 -20.23 -7.54 -4.94
CA ASN A 120 -19.96 -8.79 -4.20
C ASN A 120 -20.12 -8.74 -2.68
N VAL A 121 -21.19 -8.12 -2.18
CA VAL A 121 -21.52 -8.15 -0.73
C VAL A 121 -21.69 -9.59 -0.20
N LYS A 122 -22.21 -10.51 -1.02
CA LYS A 122 -22.37 -11.93 -0.63
C LYS A 122 -21.01 -12.60 -0.39
N GLY A 123 -20.04 -12.40 -1.29
CA GLY A 123 -18.68 -12.93 -1.12
C GLY A 123 -17.97 -12.33 0.08
N LEU A 124 -18.13 -11.01 0.31
CA LEU A 124 -17.62 -10.35 1.51
C LEU A 124 -18.17 -10.97 2.80
N LYS A 125 -19.50 -11.16 2.88
CA LYS A 125 -20.17 -11.83 4.02
C LYS A 125 -19.65 -13.25 4.24
N ALA A 126 -19.46 -14.02 3.17
CA ALA A 126 -18.93 -15.38 3.25
C ALA A 126 -17.49 -15.39 3.77
N ALA A 127 -16.62 -14.53 3.25
CA ALA A 127 -15.22 -14.42 3.68
C ALA A 127 -15.12 -13.98 5.15
N VAL A 128 -15.89 -12.97 5.57
CA VAL A 128 -15.90 -12.49 6.96
C VAL A 128 -16.39 -13.57 7.91
N LYS A 129 -17.44 -14.31 7.54
CA LYS A 129 -17.95 -15.43 8.34
C LYS A 129 -16.92 -16.55 8.47
N ALA A 130 -16.15 -16.83 7.42
CA ALA A 130 -15.08 -17.82 7.46
C ALA A 130 -13.95 -17.40 8.40
N SER A 131 -13.46 -16.16 8.30
CA SER A 131 -12.34 -15.64 9.10
C SER A 131 -12.72 -15.34 10.56
N ALA A 132 -13.95 -14.92 10.84
CA ALA A 132 -14.41 -14.67 12.21
C ALA A 132 -14.42 -15.96 13.05
N ARG A 133 -14.80 -17.09 12.44
CA ARG A 133 -14.91 -18.40 13.12
C ARG A 133 -13.56 -18.93 13.62
N SER A 134 -12.46 -18.58 12.96
CA SER A 134 -11.13 -19.10 13.30
C SER A 134 -10.39 -18.30 14.39
N GLY A 135 -10.94 -17.17 14.84
CA GLY A 135 -10.21 -16.19 15.67
C GLY A 135 -10.88 -15.74 16.97
N GLY A 136 -11.89 -16.44 17.48
CA GLY A 136 -12.58 -16.07 18.73
C GLY A 136 -13.47 -14.82 18.62
N TRP A 137 -13.92 -14.48 17.41
CA TRP A 137 -14.81 -13.36 17.14
C TRP A 137 -16.27 -13.77 17.32
N THR A 138 -17.00 -13.08 18.20
CA THR A 138 -18.35 -13.49 18.60
C THR A 138 -19.47 -12.79 17.82
N SER A 139 -19.21 -11.63 17.24
CA SER A 139 -20.20 -10.90 16.45
C SER A 139 -19.55 -10.00 15.40
N THR A 140 -20.30 -9.73 14.33
CA THR A 140 -19.92 -8.77 13.29
C THR A 140 -21.08 -7.82 13.04
N LEU A 141 -20.86 -6.53 13.30
CA LEU A 141 -21.79 -5.47 12.90
C LEU A 141 -21.62 -5.19 11.39
N TRP A 142 -22.73 -5.02 10.69
CA TRP A 142 -22.73 -4.69 9.26
C TRP A 142 -23.34 -3.30 9.10
N LEU A 143 -22.54 -2.37 8.58
CA LEU A 143 -22.88 -0.95 8.52
C LEU A 143 -22.75 -0.47 7.08
N GLU A 144 -23.85 0.05 6.52
CA GLU A 144 -23.93 0.46 5.13
C GLU A 144 -23.61 1.94 4.98
N THR A 145 -22.71 2.26 4.04
CA THR A 145 -22.40 3.66 3.68
C THR A 145 -23.42 4.24 2.73
N THR A 146 -23.58 5.56 2.75
CA THR A 146 -24.37 6.30 1.75
C THR A 146 -23.47 7.15 0.86
N SER A 147 -24.05 7.85 -0.12
CA SER A 147 -23.33 8.84 -0.93
C SER A 147 -22.89 10.06 -0.11
N GLU A 148 -23.65 10.41 0.93
CA GLU A 148 -23.44 11.57 1.79
C GLU A 148 -22.47 11.26 2.93
N ASP A 149 -22.43 10.01 3.39
CA ASP A 149 -21.49 9.54 4.40
C ASP A 149 -20.70 8.30 3.90
N PRO A 150 -19.46 8.50 3.43
CA PRO A 150 -18.64 7.42 2.89
C PRO A 150 -18.12 6.46 3.98
N GLY A 151 -18.36 6.72 5.27
CA GLY A 151 -18.01 5.79 6.34
C GLY A 151 -17.73 6.40 7.72
N SER A 152 -17.72 7.72 7.88
CA SER A 152 -17.39 8.37 9.15
C SER A 152 -18.44 8.11 10.23
N GLY A 153 -19.73 8.26 9.92
CA GLY A 153 -20.81 7.96 10.86
C GLY A 153 -20.89 6.49 11.21
N MET A 154 -20.64 5.60 10.25
CA MET A 154 -20.58 4.16 10.47
C MET A 154 -19.38 3.76 11.35
N ALA A 155 -18.23 4.41 11.18
CA ALA A 155 -17.07 4.20 12.04
C ALA A 155 -17.35 4.67 13.48
N ALA A 156 -18.00 5.83 13.65
CA ALA A 156 -18.43 6.30 14.96
C ALA A 156 -19.42 5.33 15.64
N GLN A 157 -20.39 4.77 14.88
CA GLN A 157 -21.29 3.73 15.38
C GLN A 157 -20.54 2.46 15.80
N ALA A 158 -19.54 2.03 15.02
CA ALA A 158 -18.71 0.87 15.34
C ALA A 158 -17.90 1.09 16.64
N LEU A 159 -17.29 2.27 16.80
CA LEU A 159 -16.56 2.66 18.01
C LEU A 159 -17.49 2.70 19.23
N ALA A 160 -18.67 3.31 19.10
CA ALA A 160 -19.67 3.34 20.17
C ALA A 160 -20.15 1.92 20.56
N ALA A 161 -20.14 0.99 19.61
CA ALA A 161 -20.45 -0.41 19.87
C ALA A 161 -19.29 -1.18 20.54
N GLY A 162 -18.11 -0.58 20.73
CA GLY A 162 -16.97 -1.18 21.40
C GLY A 162 -16.35 -2.36 20.64
N VAL A 163 -16.27 -2.25 19.31
CA VAL A 163 -15.61 -3.25 18.47
C VAL A 163 -14.09 -3.18 18.59
N ASP A 164 -13.42 -4.30 18.37
CA ASP A 164 -11.95 -4.41 18.43
C ASP A 164 -11.30 -4.35 17.02
N LEU A 165 -12.12 -4.45 15.95
CA LEU A 165 -11.69 -4.38 14.55
C LEU A 165 -12.80 -3.76 13.68
N VAL A 166 -12.41 -2.84 12.80
CA VAL A 166 -13.29 -2.28 11.76
C VAL A 166 -12.73 -2.63 10.39
N LEU A 167 -13.54 -3.24 9.54
CA LEU A 167 -13.22 -3.53 8.15
C LEU A 167 -13.84 -2.44 7.26
N ALA A 168 -13.01 -1.64 6.60
CA ALA A 168 -13.45 -0.70 5.57
C ALA A 168 -13.44 -1.40 4.20
N SER A 169 -14.63 -1.73 3.68
CA SER A 169 -14.81 -2.34 2.36
C SER A 169 -15.30 -1.30 1.35
N GLY A 170 -14.36 -0.70 0.64
CA GLY A 170 -14.65 0.53 -0.10
C GLY A 170 -13.54 0.94 -1.07
N GLY A 171 -13.72 2.13 -1.64
CA GLY A 171 -12.63 2.84 -2.32
C GLY A 171 -11.86 3.70 -1.35
N ASP A 172 -11.00 4.57 -1.88
CA ASP A 172 -10.11 5.42 -1.09
C ASP A 172 -10.88 6.36 -0.16
N GLY A 173 -11.97 6.98 -0.62
CA GLY A 173 -12.82 7.85 0.22
C GLY A 173 -13.44 7.13 1.43
N THR A 174 -13.87 5.86 1.29
CA THR A 174 -14.35 5.05 2.42
C THR A 174 -13.21 4.76 3.40
N VAL A 175 -12.05 4.34 2.89
CA VAL A 175 -10.89 4.03 3.73
C VAL A 175 -10.43 5.27 4.49
N ARG A 176 -10.33 6.43 3.82
CA ARG A 176 -9.99 7.73 4.40
C ARG A 176 -10.99 8.14 5.49
N ALA A 177 -12.29 8.08 5.21
CA ALA A 177 -13.34 8.46 6.15
C ALA A 177 -13.35 7.59 7.42
N VAL A 178 -13.20 6.27 7.24
CA VAL A 178 -13.12 5.32 8.36
C VAL A 178 -11.81 5.51 9.13
N ALA A 179 -10.68 5.62 8.45
CA ALA A 179 -9.37 5.83 9.09
C ALA A 179 -9.34 7.11 9.94
N HIS A 180 -9.85 8.21 9.39
CA HIS A 180 -9.96 9.48 10.12
C HIS A 180 -10.83 9.35 11.38
N ALA A 181 -11.95 8.65 11.30
CA ALA A 181 -12.83 8.42 12.45
C ALA A 181 -12.22 7.47 13.51
N LEU A 182 -11.34 6.55 13.10
CA LEU A 182 -10.64 5.62 14.01
C LEU A 182 -9.37 6.22 14.63
N ARG A 183 -8.92 7.39 14.18
CA ARG A 183 -7.74 8.08 14.68
C ARG A 183 -7.77 8.22 16.21
N GLY A 184 -6.72 7.75 16.87
CA GLY A 184 -6.57 7.79 18.34
C GLY A 184 -7.43 6.77 19.11
N SER A 185 -8.25 5.96 18.44
CA SER A 185 -9.14 5.00 19.11
C SER A 185 -8.44 3.72 19.58
N GLY A 186 -7.30 3.37 18.97
CA GLY A 186 -6.62 2.09 19.16
C GLY A 186 -7.33 0.89 18.53
N VAL A 187 -8.50 1.08 17.89
CA VAL A 187 -9.22 0.02 17.17
C VAL A 187 -8.56 -0.22 15.82
N ALA A 188 -8.26 -1.48 15.51
CA ALA A 188 -7.58 -1.83 14.27
C ALA A 188 -8.47 -1.63 13.04
N LEU A 189 -7.88 -1.12 11.96
CA LEU A 189 -8.47 -0.97 10.65
C LEU A 189 -8.02 -2.09 9.71
N GLY A 190 -8.96 -2.93 9.29
CA GLY A 190 -8.79 -3.84 8.15
C GLY A 190 -9.28 -3.20 6.86
N ILE A 191 -8.47 -3.23 5.80
CA ILE A 191 -8.85 -2.64 4.51
C ILE A 191 -9.23 -3.76 3.54
N ILE A 192 -10.44 -3.69 2.99
CA ILE A 192 -10.91 -4.58 1.94
C ILE A 192 -11.00 -3.77 0.64
N PRO A 193 -9.99 -3.88 -0.25
CA PRO A 193 -9.93 -3.06 -1.45
C PRO A 193 -11.13 -3.34 -2.36
N GLY A 194 -11.84 -2.28 -2.73
CA GLY A 194 -12.91 -2.35 -3.72
C GLY A 194 -13.00 -1.12 -4.60
N GLY A 195 -12.05 -0.19 -4.50
CA GLY A 195 -11.94 0.98 -5.36
C GLY A 195 -11.01 0.76 -6.54
N THR A 196 -10.84 1.79 -7.35
CA THR A 196 -9.91 1.80 -8.47
C THR A 196 -8.49 2.18 -8.02
N GLY A 197 -8.36 3.21 -7.17
CA GLY A 197 -7.09 3.66 -6.61
C GLY A 197 -6.50 2.67 -5.61
N ASN A 198 -7.19 2.43 -4.49
CA ASN A 198 -6.75 1.59 -3.36
C ASN A 198 -5.36 2.02 -2.85
N LEU A 199 -5.17 3.33 -2.67
CA LEU A 199 -3.91 4.01 -2.45
C LEU A 199 -3.20 3.51 -1.18
N LEU A 200 -3.88 3.52 -0.03
CA LEU A 200 -3.30 3.05 1.23
C LEU A 200 -3.05 1.53 1.17
N ALA A 201 -3.99 0.76 0.62
CA ALA A 201 -3.84 -0.69 0.49
C ALA A 201 -2.59 -1.09 -0.33
N ARG A 202 -2.25 -0.32 -1.37
CA ARG A 202 -1.00 -0.50 -2.14
C ARG A 202 0.25 -0.25 -1.30
N ASN A 203 0.26 0.85 -0.55
CA ASN A 203 1.39 1.21 0.31
C ASN A 203 1.60 0.21 1.46
N LEU A 204 0.51 -0.45 1.90
CA LEU A 204 0.55 -1.51 2.92
C LEU A 204 0.78 -2.92 2.33
N GLY A 205 0.92 -3.07 1.02
CA GLY A 205 1.15 -4.38 0.37
C GLY A 205 -0.05 -5.33 0.41
N LEU A 206 -1.27 -4.81 0.55
CA LEU A 206 -2.49 -5.63 0.64
C LEU A 206 -2.90 -6.20 -0.73
N PRO A 207 -3.56 -7.39 -0.74
CA PRO A 207 -4.09 -7.98 -1.96
C PRO A 207 -5.22 -7.11 -2.52
N LEU A 208 -5.05 -6.62 -3.75
CA LEU A 208 -5.98 -5.67 -4.38
C LEU A 208 -7.13 -6.33 -5.13
N SER A 209 -7.03 -7.63 -5.43
CA SER A 209 -7.97 -8.36 -6.27
C SER A 209 -8.56 -9.60 -5.60
N SER A 210 -8.30 -9.81 -4.31
CA SER A 210 -8.79 -10.97 -3.55
C SER A 210 -9.44 -10.51 -2.26
N THR A 211 -10.77 -10.41 -2.26
CA THR A 211 -11.56 -10.13 -1.06
C THR A 211 -11.32 -11.15 0.05
N PRO A 212 -11.29 -12.48 -0.22
CA PRO A 212 -11.02 -13.46 0.83
C PRO A 212 -9.66 -13.26 1.52
N ASP A 213 -8.60 -12.97 0.76
CA ASP A 213 -7.26 -12.77 1.33
C ASP A 213 -7.17 -11.47 2.12
N ALA A 214 -7.76 -10.38 1.61
CA ALA A 214 -7.84 -9.11 2.34
C ALA A 214 -8.61 -9.27 3.67
N VAL A 215 -9.70 -10.04 3.66
CA VAL A 215 -10.46 -10.35 4.88
C VAL A 215 -9.65 -11.25 5.81
N ALA A 216 -8.92 -12.24 5.31
CA ALA A 216 -8.04 -13.05 6.14
C ALA A 216 -7.00 -12.17 6.85
N ILE A 217 -6.33 -11.27 6.13
CA ILE A 217 -5.36 -10.31 6.71
C ILE A 217 -6.03 -9.41 7.75
N ALA A 218 -7.24 -8.89 7.49
CA ALA A 218 -7.96 -8.08 8.47
C ALA A 218 -8.18 -8.81 9.81
N PHE A 219 -8.45 -10.12 9.77
CA PHE A 219 -8.73 -10.91 10.97
C PHE A 219 -7.48 -11.52 11.64
N SER A 220 -6.43 -11.84 10.88
CA SER A 220 -5.29 -12.62 11.38
C SER A 220 -3.91 -12.03 11.11
N GLY A 221 -3.83 -10.96 10.30
CA GLY A 221 -2.59 -10.23 10.02
C GLY A 221 -2.01 -9.56 11.27
N ASP A 222 -0.89 -8.87 11.09
CA ASP A 222 -0.23 -8.15 12.18
C ASP A 222 -0.82 -6.74 12.34
N ASP A 223 -0.72 -6.21 13.55
CA ASP A 223 -1.07 -4.83 13.84
C ASP A 223 0.15 -3.95 13.56
N ARG A 224 -0.02 -2.98 12.66
CA ARG A 224 0.97 -1.93 12.44
C ARG A 224 0.38 -0.59 12.83
N THR A 225 1.06 0.11 13.71
CA THR A 225 0.75 1.50 14.03
C THR A 225 1.34 2.40 12.95
N ILE A 226 0.52 3.28 12.39
CA ILE A 226 0.89 4.27 11.38
C ILE A 226 0.36 5.65 11.76
N ASP A 227 0.99 6.67 11.21
CA ASP A 227 0.60 8.06 11.28
C ASP A 227 -0.66 8.29 10.45
N ALA A 228 -1.51 9.20 10.91
CA ALA A 228 -2.67 9.67 10.17
C ALA A 228 -2.47 11.15 9.81
N GLY A 229 -2.61 11.48 8.54
CA GLY A 229 -2.59 12.87 8.09
C GLY A 229 -3.86 13.61 8.53
N VAL A 230 -3.69 14.84 8.99
CA VAL A 230 -4.81 15.72 9.34
C VAL A 230 -4.69 17.04 8.61
N ALA A 231 -5.82 17.56 8.14
CA ALA A 231 -5.96 18.79 7.40
C ALA A 231 -6.96 19.72 8.10
N GLU A 232 -6.49 20.88 8.54
CA GLU A 232 -7.33 21.99 8.98
C GLU A 232 -7.48 22.97 7.82
N LEU A 233 -8.72 23.11 7.34
CA LEU A 233 -9.08 23.86 6.14
C LEU A 233 -9.76 25.16 6.55
N THR A 234 -9.26 26.30 6.06
CA THR A 234 -9.90 27.62 6.26
C THR A 234 -10.39 28.15 4.92
N ARG A 235 -11.69 28.45 4.81
CA ARG A 235 -12.34 28.95 3.60
C ARG A 235 -12.38 30.49 3.55
N ALA A 236 -12.76 31.03 2.40
CA ALA A 236 -12.82 32.47 2.17
C ALA A 236 -13.84 33.20 3.07
N ASP A 237 -14.90 32.52 3.49
CA ASP A 237 -15.90 33.03 4.44
C ASP A 237 -15.46 32.93 5.90
N GLY A 238 -14.24 32.45 6.16
CA GLY A 238 -13.69 32.24 7.49
C GLY A 238 -14.12 30.93 8.16
N THR A 239 -14.93 30.10 7.51
CA THR A 239 -15.30 28.79 8.05
C THR A 239 -14.09 27.87 8.12
N GLN A 240 -13.98 27.14 9.23
CA GLN A 240 -12.94 26.16 9.47
C GLN A 240 -13.52 24.76 9.54
N SER A 241 -12.83 23.79 8.96
CA SER A 241 -13.20 22.38 9.05
C SER A 241 -11.96 21.49 9.10
N GLU A 242 -12.04 20.39 9.83
CA GLU A 242 -11.01 19.36 9.85
C GLU A 242 -11.38 18.21 8.91
N ALA A 243 -10.39 17.63 8.25
CA ALA A 243 -10.50 16.37 7.52
C ALA A 243 -9.21 15.54 7.70
N GLY A 244 -9.30 14.24 7.49
CA GLY A 244 -8.15 13.33 7.51
C GLY A 244 -7.73 12.88 6.11
N PHE A 245 -6.46 12.50 5.98
CA PHE A 245 -5.89 11.81 4.83
C PHE A 245 -4.94 10.71 5.31
N VAL A 246 -4.77 9.66 4.54
CA VAL A 246 -3.89 8.53 4.90
C VAL A 246 -2.74 8.33 3.92
N VAL A 247 -2.84 8.91 2.72
CA VAL A 247 -1.80 8.82 1.68
C VAL A 247 -1.24 10.19 1.39
N MET A 248 -2.08 11.14 0.94
CA MET A 248 -1.61 12.44 0.51
C MET A 248 -2.68 13.54 0.51
N ALA A 249 -2.20 14.76 0.68
CA ALA A 249 -2.94 16.00 0.46
C ALA A 249 -2.26 16.80 -0.66
N GLY A 250 -3.07 17.48 -1.47
CA GLY A 250 -2.59 18.32 -2.56
C GLY A 250 -3.28 19.68 -2.56
N LEU A 251 -2.50 20.71 -2.89
CA LEU A 251 -3.00 22.05 -3.18
C LEU A 251 -2.36 22.57 -4.46
N GLY A 252 -3.16 23.25 -5.27
CA GLY A 252 -2.76 23.75 -6.58
C GLY A 252 -3.01 22.73 -7.68
N LEU A 253 -2.99 23.24 -8.92
CA LEU A 253 -3.61 22.65 -10.10
C LEU A 253 -5.11 22.42 -9.92
N ASP A 254 -5.87 23.22 -10.66
CA ASP A 254 -7.32 23.33 -10.66
C ASP A 254 -8.01 21.97 -10.48
N ALA A 255 -8.87 21.83 -9.46
CA ALA A 255 -9.64 20.61 -9.26
C ALA A 255 -10.56 20.31 -10.45
N ALA A 256 -10.85 21.27 -11.34
CA ALA A 256 -11.50 21.01 -12.62
C ALA A 256 -10.72 20.00 -13.49
N LEU A 257 -9.39 19.88 -13.33
CA LEU A 257 -8.55 18.87 -13.97
C LEU A 257 -8.71 17.47 -13.36
N ILE A 258 -9.02 17.38 -12.07
CA ILE A 258 -9.17 16.13 -11.32
C ILE A 258 -10.63 15.61 -11.39
N ALA A 259 -11.59 16.54 -11.45
CA ALA A 259 -13.03 16.31 -11.50
C ALA A 259 -13.51 15.79 -12.87
N ASN A 260 -12.84 16.16 -13.97
CA ASN A 260 -13.16 15.66 -15.30
C ASN A 260 -12.38 14.38 -15.65
N THR A 261 -13.05 13.25 -15.41
CA THR A 261 -12.98 11.94 -16.11
C THR A 261 -12.09 10.79 -15.58
N ASN A 262 -12.74 9.61 -15.60
CA ASN A 262 -12.26 8.24 -15.77
C ASN A 262 -11.04 7.76 -14.95
N SER A 263 -11.34 7.15 -13.80
CA SER A 263 -10.39 6.47 -12.91
C SER A 263 -9.54 5.39 -13.59
N ALA A 264 -9.98 4.82 -14.72
CA ALA A 264 -9.20 3.85 -15.50
C ALA A 264 -8.07 4.49 -16.33
N LEU A 265 -8.24 5.74 -16.78
CA LEU A 265 -7.19 6.51 -17.46
C LEU A 265 -6.12 6.97 -16.46
N LYS A 266 -6.53 7.38 -15.25
CA LYS A 266 -5.62 7.74 -14.14
C LYS A 266 -4.59 6.64 -13.84
N GLN A 267 -4.97 5.37 -13.96
CA GLN A 267 -4.09 4.21 -13.72
C GLN A 267 -3.16 3.84 -14.87
N ARG A 268 -3.51 4.14 -16.13
CA ARG A 268 -2.75 3.68 -17.32
C ARG A 268 -1.69 4.67 -17.79
N VAL A 269 -1.94 5.97 -17.65
CA VAL A 269 -1.06 7.03 -18.19
C VAL A 269 -0.07 7.53 -17.12
N GLY A 270 -0.31 7.23 -15.85
CA GLY A 270 0.45 7.76 -14.72
C GLY A 270 -0.04 9.15 -14.35
N TRP A 271 -0.28 9.37 -13.05
CA TRP A 271 -0.98 10.56 -12.54
C TRP A 271 -0.32 11.89 -12.97
N LEU A 272 1.02 11.98 -13.00
CA LEU A 272 1.75 13.17 -13.45
C LEU A 272 1.54 13.49 -14.94
N ALA A 273 1.47 12.48 -15.80
CA ALA A 273 1.22 12.67 -17.22
C ALA A 273 -0.26 12.98 -17.50
N TYR A 274 -1.17 12.52 -16.63
CA TYR A 274 -2.57 12.95 -16.64
C TYR A 274 -2.70 14.43 -16.23
N VAL A 275 -2.03 14.84 -15.15
CA VAL A 275 -1.93 16.25 -14.74
C VAL A 275 -1.37 17.13 -15.87
N GLU A 276 -0.31 16.69 -16.54
CA GLU A 276 0.24 17.38 -17.73
C GLU A 276 -0.78 17.47 -18.88
N SER A 277 -1.48 16.36 -19.17
CA SER A 277 -2.44 16.29 -20.27
C SER A 277 -3.64 17.22 -20.04
N GLY A 278 -4.16 17.27 -18.80
CA GLY A 278 -5.20 18.21 -18.44
C GLY A 278 -4.71 19.66 -18.49
N MET A 279 -3.49 19.93 -18.03
CA MET A 279 -2.89 21.26 -18.15
C MET A 279 -2.76 21.77 -19.59
N ARG A 280 -2.52 20.87 -20.54
CA ARG A 280 -2.42 21.22 -21.97
C ARG A 280 -3.75 21.74 -22.53
N SER A 281 -4.86 21.41 -21.88
CA SER A 281 -6.21 21.86 -22.25
C SER A 281 -6.59 23.21 -21.64
N LEU A 282 -5.76 23.79 -20.75
CA LEU A 282 -5.98 25.09 -20.14
C LEU A 282 -5.03 26.14 -20.74
N PRO A 283 -5.55 27.13 -21.50
CA PRO A 283 -4.77 28.30 -21.87
C PRO A 283 -4.35 29.05 -20.60
N GLY A 284 -3.05 29.14 -20.31
CA GLY A 284 -2.54 29.94 -19.18
C GLY A 284 -2.62 29.25 -17.82
N ALA A 285 -2.22 27.99 -17.68
CA ALA A 285 -2.02 27.36 -16.37
C ALA A 285 -1.02 28.17 -15.52
N GLU A 286 -1.55 29.11 -14.73
CA GLU A 286 -0.77 30.04 -13.94
C GLU A 286 -0.22 29.36 -12.68
N LYS A 287 1.00 29.75 -12.30
CA LYS A 287 1.56 29.34 -11.03
C LYS A 287 0.82 30.07 -9.93
N ILE A 288 0.42 29.35 -8.90
CA ILE A 288 -0.19 29.94 -7.71
C ILE A 288 0.90 30.51 -6.81
N HIS A 289 0.68 31.71 -6.29
CA HIS A 289 1.52 32.28 -5.24
C HIS A 289 1.10 31.69 -3.90
N ILE A 290 2.04 31.00 -3.24
CA ILE A 290 1.84 30.42 -1.90
C ILE A 290 2.80 31.05 -0.89
N ARG A 291 2.32 31.21 0.34
CA ARG A 291 3.16 31.32 1.53
C ARG A 291 3.05 30.02 2.31
N TYR A 292 4.17 29.42 2.67
CA TYR A 292 4.18 28.18 3.44
C TYR A 292 5.19 28.22 4.57
N ARG A 293 4.89 27.48 5.64
CA ARG A 293 5.75 27.34 6.81
C ARG A 293 5.74 25.88 7.25
N ILE A 294 6.91 25.26 7.24
CA ILE A 294 7.13 23.98 7.91
C ILE A 294 7.27 24.25 9.41
N ASP A 295 6.70 23.40 10.25
CA ASP A 295 6.81 23.53 11.70
C ASP A 295 8.29 23.61 12.14
N GLY A 296 8.59 24.58 13.00
CA GLY A 296 9.96 24.88 13.43
C GLY A 296 10.84 25.65 12.42
N GLN A 297 10.30 26.04 11.25
CA GLN A 297 11.04 26.78 10.23
C GLN A 297 10.42 28.16 9.94
N SER A 298 11.20 29.05 9.33
CA SER A 298 10.72 30.36 8.85
C SER A 298 9.72 30.22 7.70
N GLU A 299 8.75 31.13 7.63
CA GLU A 299 7.82 31.22 6.50
C GLU A 299 8.57 31.56 5.20
N ARG A 300 8.15 30.95 4.09
CA ARG A 300 8.71 31.12 2.75
C ARG A 300 7.59 31.39 1.76
N SER A 301 7.92 32.08 0.67
CA SER A 301 7.00 32.30 -0.45
C SER A 301 7.51 31.61 -1.71
N ALA A 302 6.58 31.10 -2.53
CA ALA A 302 6.91 30.46 -3.80
C ALA A 302 5.77 30.59 -4.81
N HIS A 303 6.13 30.64 -6.10
CA HIS A 303 5.18 30.40 -7.19
C HIS A 303 5.27 28.93 -7.58
N VAL A 304 4.18 28.19 -7.38
CA VAL A 304 4.15 26.72 -7.55
C VAL A 304 3.09 26.33 -8.57
N GLY A 305 3.30 25.24 -9.27
CA GLY A 305 2.23 24.58 -10.03
C GLY A 305 1.36 23.74 -9.09
N MET A 306 1.99 23.07 -8.13
CA MET A 306 1.32 22.26 -7.12
C MET A 306 2.25 22.07 -5.92
N ILE A 307 1.66 21.92 -4.73
CA ILE A 307 2.33 21.42 -3.53
C ILE A 307 1.61 20.17 -3.05
N LEU A 308 2.37 19.11 -2.85
CA LEU A 308 1.88 17.81 -2.37
C LEU A 308 2.50 17.52 -1.02
N THR A 309 1.70 16.96 -0.12
CA THR A 309 2.11 16.55 1.21
C THR A 309 1.68 15.10 1.40
N GLY A 310 2.62 14.19 1.61
CA GLY A 310 2.38 12.76 1.65
C GLY A 310 2.75 12.17 3.01
N ASN A 311 1.86 11.30 3.50
CA ASN A 311 2.16 10.30 4.52
C ASN A 311 2.75 9.02 3.88
N CYS A 312 2.43 8.80 2.60
CA CYS A 312 2.94 7.69 1.79
C CYS A 312 3.87 8.18 0.68
N GLY A 313 4.88 7.38 0.37
CA GLY A 313 5.86 7.70 -0.69
C GLY A 313 5.50 7.23 -2.10
N VAL A 314 4.63 6.21 -2.19
CA VAL A 314 4.37 5.49 -3.43
C VAL A 314 2.96 5.76 -3.94
N LEU A 315 2.86 6.08 -5.22
CA LEU A 315 1.62 6.35 -5.93
C LEU A 315 1.23 5.19 -6.85
N PRO A 316 -0.02 5.14 -7.35
CA PRO A 316 -0.46 4.12 -8.30
C PRO A 316 0.49 3.99 -9.49
N GLY A 317 0.75 2.74 -9.89
CA GLY A 317 1.76 2.42 -10.90
C GLY A 317 3.18 2.25 -10.35
N ASN A 318 3.35 2.20 -9.02
CA ASN A 318 4.65 2.04 -8.33
C ASN A 318 5.58 3.22 -8.64
N ILE A 319 5.02 4.42 -8.61
CA ILE A 319 5.71 5.68 -8.86
C ILE A 319 6.14 6.24 -7.50
N GLU A 320 7.43 6.24 -7.21
CA GLU A 320 8.00 6.74 -5.95
C GLU A 320 8.16 8.27 -6.02
N LEU A 321 7.12 9.01 -5.62
CA LEU A 321 7.15 10.47 -5.62
C LEU A 321 8.02 11.00 -4.47
N MET A 322 7.83 10.45 -3.27
CA MET A 322 8.49 10.87 -2.03
C MET A 322 9.26 9.65 -1.47
N PRO A 323 10.50 9.41 -1.95
CA PRO A 323 11.28 8.22 -1.59
C PRO A 323 11.71 8.16 -0.11
N GLY A 324 11.57 9.26 0.62
CA GLY A 324 11.88 9.35 2.05
C GLY A 324 10.69 9.07 2.97
N ALA A 325 9.48 8.94 2.41
CA ALA A 325 8.26 8.87 3.21
C ALA A 325 8.13 7.54 3.93
N ARG A 326 7.80 7.63 5.22
CA ARG A 326 7.54 6.48 6.09
C ARG A 326 6.20 6.73 6.75
N LEU A 327 5.50 5.64 7.01
CA LEU A 327 4.15 5.67 7.56
C LEU A 327 4.13 5.87 9.08
N ASP A 328 5.28 5.94 9.75
CA ASP A 328 5.42 5.75 11.20
C ASP A 328 6.55 6.59 11.82
N ASP A 329 6.89 7.71 11.21
CA ASP A 329 7.99 8.58 11.66
C ASP A 329 7.53 9.95 12.19
N GLY A 330 6.23 10.20 12.25
CA GLY A 330 5.64 11.43 12.77
C GLY A 330 5.87 12.65 11.88
N GLU A 331 6.30 12.45 10.63
CA GLU A 331 6.60 13.53 9.69
C GLU A 331 5.82 13.37 8.38
N LEU A 332 5.61 14.49 7.70
CA LEU A 332 5.06 14.51 6.35
C LEU A 332 6.16 14.84 5.35
N ASP A 333 6.16 14.13 4.23
CA ASP A 333 7.02 14.44 3.09
C ASP A 333 6.30 15.43 2.17
N ILE A 334 6.98 16.50 1.78
CA ILE A 334 6.39 17.61 1.02
C ILE A 334 7.14 17.78 -0.29
N ALA A 335 6.41 17.76 -1.40
CA ALA A 335 6.92 17.99 -2.73
C ALA A 335 6.36 19.30 -3.27
N VAL A 336 7.23 20.28 -3.48
CA VAL A 336 6.89 21.57 -4.09
C VAL A 336 7.27 21.51 -5.57
N LEU A 337 6.28 21.53 -6.45
CA LEU A 337 6.44 21.41 -7.89
C LEU A 337 6.36 22.80 -8.54
N GLN A 338 7.43 23.22 -9.21
CA GLN A 338 7.57 24.54 -9.84
C GLN A 338 7.92 24.48 -11.34
N PRO A 339 7.20 23.68 -12.15
CA PRO A 339 7.47 23.58 -13.58
C PRO A 339 7.25 24.91 -14.28
N ARG A 340 8.12 25.25 -15.24
CA ARG A 340 8.00 26.50 -16.03
C ARG A 340 6.99 26.39 -17.19
N ASN A 341 6.75 25.17 -17.68
CA ASN A 341 5.92 24.86 -18.85
C ASN A 341 5.64 23.35 -18.89
N LEU A 342 4.94 22.88 -19.94
CA LEU A 342 4.64 21.46 -20.17
C LEU A 342 5.91 20.59 -20.23
N PHE A 343 7.01 21.06 -20.85
CA PHE A 343 8.27 20.33 -20.82
C PHE A 343 8.85 20.19 -19.40
N GLY A 344 8.58 21.14 -18.52
CA GLY A 344 8.88 21.04 -17.09
C GLY A 344 8.13 19.88 -16.43
N TRP A 345 6.84 19.72 -16.74
CA TRP A 345 6.04 18.58 -16.27
C TRP A 345 6.54 17.25 -16.80
N LEU A 346 6.83 17.17 -18.10
CA LEU A 346 7.40 15.96 -18.71
C LEU A 346 8.75 15.58 -18.06
N ARG A 347 9.59 16.56 -17.70
CA ARG A 347 10.84 16.32 -16.98
C ARG A 347 10.62 15.82 -15.56
N ILE A 348 9.63 16.36 -14.84
CA ILE A 348 9.23 15.85 -13.52
C ILE A 348 8.73 14.41 -13.67
N TRP A 349 7.80 14.15 -14.59
CA TRP A 349 7.31 12.80 -14.88
C TRP A 349 8.45 11.85 -15.22
N ARG A 350 9.40 12.24 -16.07
CA ARG A 350 10.55 11.41 -16.41
C ARG A 350 11.39 11.12 -15.17
N LYS A 351 11.67 12.10 -14.32
CA LYS A 351 12.42 11.86 -13.09
C LYS A 351 11.72 10.82 -12.20
N VAL A 352 10.43 11.02 -11.94
CA VAL A 352 9.67 10.14 -11.03
C VAL A 352 9.40 8.75 -11.66
N SER A 353 9.29 8.63 -12.99
CA SER A 353 8.98 7.35 -13.65
C SER A 353 10.19 6.56 -14.17
N TRP A 354 11.29 7.23 -14.57
CA TRP A 354 12.49 6.57 -15.12
C TRP A 354 13.54 6.21 -14.08
N GLU A 355 13.65 6.94 -12.96
CA GLU A 355 14.62 6.58 -11.91
C GLU A 355 14.28 5.25 -11.22
N ASP A 356 12.99 4.89 -11.19
CA ASP A 356 12.46 3.69 -10.51
C ASP A 356 12.60 2.41 -11.33
N ARG A 357 12.63 2.49 -12.67
CA ARG A 357 12.53 1.28 -13.50
C ARG A 357 13.88 0.64 -13.84
N VAL A 358 14.98 1.42 -13.96
CA VAL A 358 16.26 0.92 -14.51
C VAL A 358 17.53 1.50 -13.85
N LEU A 359 17.53 2.78 -13.46
CA LEU A 359 18.80 3.50 -13.20
C LEU A 359 19.34 3.37 -11.77
N ARG A 360 18.49 3.24 -10.74
CA ARG A 360 18.97 2.98 -9.35
C ARG A 360 19.64 1.61 -9.19
N ARG A 361 19.22 0.62 -10.00
CA ARG A 361 19.79 -0.74 -9.99
C ARG A 361 21.13 -0.87 -10.72
N SER A 362 21.48 0.06 -11.61
CA SER A 362 22.73 0.00 -12.38
C SER A 362 23.76 1.07 -11.98
N ALA A 363 25.05 0.70 -11.95
CA ALA A 363 26.13 1.63 -11.60
C ALA A 363 26.26 2.81 -12.58
N LEU A 364 25.90 2.58 -13.85
CA LEU A 364 25.86 3.61 -14.89
C LEU A 364 24.69 4.59 -14.66
N GLY A 365 23.55 4.11 -14.21
CA GLY A 365 22.38 4.95 -13.90
C GLY A 365 22.60 5.88 -12.72
N ARG A 366 23.29 5.43 -11.67
CA ARG A 366 23.75 6.28 -10.56
C ARG A 366 24.71 7.40 -10.99
N ARG A 367 25.38 7.25 -12.14
CA ARG A 367 26.26 8.26 -12.72
C ARG A 367 25.45 9.27 -13.53
N ILE A 368 24.46 8.83 -14.30
CA ILE A 368 23.54 9.70 -15.05
C ILE A 368 22.70 10.58 -14.11
N VAL A 369 22.16 10.03 -13.03
CA VAL A 369 21.39 10.78 -11.99
C VAL A 369 22.23 11.93 -11.40
N ARG A 370 23.55 11.75 -11.23
CA ARG A 370 24.46 12.80 -10.77
C ARG A 370 24.66 13.92 -11.80
N TYR A 371 24.60 13.62 -13.10
CA TYR A 371 24.74 14.63 -14.17
C TYR A 371 23.43 15.36 -14.49
N THR A 372 22.26 14.74 -14.31
CA THR A 372 20.94 15.37 -14.53
C THR A 372 20.34 16.04 -13.29
N GLY A 373 21.01 15.94 -12.14
CA GLY A 373 20.54 16.47 -10.86
C GLY A 373 20.51 18.00 -10.76
N SER A 374 21.35 18.71 -11.53
CA SER A 374 21.52 20.17 -11.39
C SER A 374 20.32 20.99 -11.91
N ASP A 375 19.63 20.55 -12.96
CA ASP A 375 18.48 21.29 -13.53
C ASP A 375 17.14 20.96 -12.85
N THR A 376 17.00 19.75 -12.31
CA THR A 376 15.70 19.25 -11.81
C THR A 376 15.47 19.61 -10.33
N SER A 377 16.53 19.89 -9.58
CA SER A 377 16.45 20.44 -8.21
C SER A 377 15.70 21.78 -8.16
N THR A 378 15.70 22.55 -9.24
CA THR A 378 15.01 23.85 -9.30
C THR A 378 13.50 23.72 -9.57
N MET A 379 13.03 22.56 -10.04
CA MET A 379 11.61 22.35 -10.41
C MET A 379 10.85 21.49 -9.41
N LEU A 380 11.56 20.70 -8.59
CA LEU A 380 10.99 19.80 -7.60
C LEU A 380 11.82 19.91 -6.33
N THR A 381 11.24 20.54 -5.32
CA THR A 381 11.85 20.66 -3.99
C THR A 381 11.19 19.66 -3.05
N TYR A 382 12.01 18.89 -2.35
CA TYR A 382 11.55 17.99 -1.28
C TYR A 382 11.82 18.66 0.07
N LEU A 383 10.79 18.70 0.92
CA LEU A 383 10.84 19.17 2.29
C LEU A 383 10.23 18.09 3.19
N ARG A 384 10.48 18.17 4.49
CA ARG A 384 9.96 17.24 5.48
C ARG A 384 9.77 17.95 6.83
N GLY A 385 8.76 17.54 7.58
CA GLY A 385 8.53 17.99 8.96
C GLY A 385 7.19 17.50 9.51
N GLY A 386 6.98 17.66 10.82
CA GLY A 386 5.75 17.23 11.50
C GLY A 386 4.47 17.93 11.02
N GLY A 387 4.59 19.11 10.42
CA GLY A 387 3.47 19.83 9.84
C GLY A 387 3.88 20.96 8.90
N VAL A 388 2.93 21.37 8.06
CA VAL A 388 3.05 22.50 7.13
C VAL A 388 1.78 23.33 7.13
N THR A 389 1.93 24.65 7.24
CA THR A 389 0.84 25.61 6.98
C THR A 389 1.06 26.22 5.60
N ILE A 390 0.02 26.25 4.78
CA ILE A 390 0.01 26.84 3.44
C ILE A 390 -1.08 27.92 3.40
N ARG A 391 -0.76 29.07 2.82
CA ARG A 391 -1.67 30.19 2.59
C ARG A 391 -1.60 30.60 1.12
N VAL A 392 -2.76 30.85 0.55
CA VAL A 392 -2.95 31.30 -0.83
C VAL A 392 -3.67 32.63 -0.82
N GLU A 393 -3.38 33.47 -1.82
CA GLU A 393 -4.06 34.76 -1.99
C GLU A 393 -5.46 34.54 -2.55
N ASP A 394 -5.56 33.78 -3.64
CA ASP A 394 -6.83 33.35 -4.22
C ASP A 394 -7.20 31.95 -3.74
N PRO A 395 -8.47 31.69 -3.35
CA PRO A 395 -8.90 30.39 -2.88
C PRO A 395 -8.51 29.26 -3.84
N GLN A 396 -7.84 28.23 -3.32
CA GLN A 396 -7.38 27.08 -4.10
C GLN A 396 -8.08 25.81 -3.64
N GLU A 397 -8.48 24.99 -4.60
CA GLU A 397 -9.03 23.67 -4.35
C GLU A 397 -8.01 22.75 -3.66
N VAL A 398 -8.50 21.96 -2.71
CA VAL A 398 -7.72 20.98 -1.95
C VAL A 398 -8.17 19.58 -2.33
N GLU A 399 -7.20 18.69 -2.51
CA GLU A 399 -7.44 17.26 -2.66
C GLU A 399 -6.87 16.50 -1.46
N LEU A 400 -7.64 15.56 -0.90
CA LEU A 400 -7.18 14.61 0.12
C LEU A 400 -7.46 13.18 -0.38
N ASP A 401 -6.41 12.38 -0.56
CA ASP A 401 -6.44 11.01 -1.09
C ASP A 401 -7.25 10.81 -2.39
N GLY A 402 -7.32 11.82 -3.26
CA GLY A 402 -8.09 11.77 -4.51
C GLY A 402 -9.45 12.45 -4.47
N ASP A 403 -9.95 12.84 -3.28
CA ASP A 403 -11.24 13.50 -3.10
C ASP A 403 -11.06 15.03 -2.96
N GLY A 404 -11.92 15.82 -3.60
CA GLY A 404 -11.92 17.28 -3.47
C GLY A 404 -12.60 17.76 -2.18
N PHE A 405 -12.01 18.76 -1.52
CA PHE A 405 -12.47 19.34 -0.24
C PHE A 405 -12.89 20.81 -0.34
N GLY A 406 -13.01 21.32 -1.57
CA GLY A 406 -13.37 22.70 -1.87
C GLY A 406 -12.19 23.65 -1.79
N ALA A 407 -12.43 24.89 -2.23
CA ALA A 407 -11.45 25.95 -2.19
C ALA A 407 -11.17 26.48 -0.77
N VAL A 408 -9.88 26.67 -0.45
CA VAL A 408 -9.38 27.20 0.83
C VAL A 408 -8.49 28.41 0.62
N THR A 409 -8.45 29.32 1.59
CA THR A 409 -7.46 30.41 1.68
C THR A 409 -6.25 30.01 2.53
N SER A 410 -6.43 29.03 3.42
CA SER A 410 -5.33 28.42 4.16
C SER A 410 -5.61 26.95 4.47
N ILE A 411 -4.57 26.15 4.49
CA ILE A 411 -4.58 24.76 4.94
C ILE A 411 -3.39 24.50 5.87
N ARG A 412 -3.64 23.85 7.00
CA ARG A 412 -2.60 23.28 7.85
C ARG A 412 -2.66 21.76 7.78
N LEU A 413 -1.54 21.14 7.48
CA LEU A 413 -1.38 19.69 7.35
C LEU A 413 -0.39 19.23 8.42
N TRP A 414 -0.69 18.15 9.14
CA TRP A 414 0.26 17.54 10.08
C TRP A 414 0.08 16.03 10.17
N ALA A 415 1.12 15.34 10.60
CA ALA A 415 1.07 13.92 10.93
C ALA A 415 0.62 13.76 12.39
N ASP A 416 -0.49 13.07 12.61
CA ASP A 416 -0.86 12.58 13.93
C ASP A 416 -0.15 11.24 14.17
N ALA A 417 0.97 11.33 14.89
CA ALA A 417 1.96 10.26 14.98
C ALA A 417 1.39 9.00 15.67
N GLY A 418 1.48 7.86 14.99
CA GLY A 418 0.99 6.58 15.48
C GLY A 418 -0.51 6.54 15.81
N ALA A 419 -1.30 7.42 15.23
CA ALA A 419 -2.71 7.57 15.59
C ALA A 419 -3.63 6.49 15.00
N LEU A 420 -3.15 5.65 14.08
CA LEU A 420 -3.96 4.62 13.42
C LEU A 420 -3.32 3.24 13.51
N VAL A 421 -4.07 2.24 13.96
CA VAL A 421 -3.66 0.83 13.92
C VAL A 421 -4.26 0.20 12.66
N VAL A 422 -3.44 -0.37 11.79
CA VAL A 422 -3.88 -1.05 10.55
C VAL A 422 -3.46 -2.51 10.54
N LYS A 423 -4.30 -3.35 9.91
CA LYS A 423 -4.00 -4.78 9.69
C LYS A 423 -3.17 -4.96 8.43
N VAL A 424 -2.02 -5.62 8.54
CA VAL A 424 -1.08 -5.86 7.44
C VAL A 424 -0.76 -7.35 7.29
N PRO A 425 -0.25 -7.81 6.12
CA PRO A 425 0.26 -9.17 5.98
C PRO A 425 1.38 -9.45 6.98
N ARG A 426 1.49 -10.70 7.43
CA ARG A 426 2.58 -11.16 8.31
C ARG A 426 3.90 -11.28 7.58
#